data_AF-A0A6C0CD70-F1
#
_entry.id   AF-A0A6C0CD70-F1
#
_cell.length_a   1.000
_cell.length_b   1.000
_cell.length_c   1.000
_cell.angle_alpha   90.00
_cell.angle_beta   90.00
_cell.angle_gamma   90.00
#
_symmetry.space_group_name_H-M   'P 1'
#
loop_
_entity.id
_entity.type
_entity.pdbx_description
1 polymer ?
#
loop_
_entity_poly.entity_id
_entity_poly.type
_entity_poly.pdbx_seq_one_letter_code
_entity_poly.pdbx_strand_id
1 'polypeptide(L)'
;MLGTVMLGGGKEIKSLLKSEKVSPVALVVMLIVLFLLRAMIVQFAYNSVAPKLIGNWSSVSDKDRKFDSLTFNEALLFTILISFLFI
;
A
#
# COMPACT_ATOMS: atom_id res chain seq x y z
N MET A 1 0.08 28.20 28.50
CA MET A 1 -0.78 28.07 27.31
C MET A 1 0.08 27.62 26.14
N LEU A 2 0.23 26.31 25.92
CA LEU A 2 0.90 25.75 24.75
C LEU A 2 -0.18 25.01 23.96
N GLY A 3 -0.80 25.73 23.03
CA GLY A 3 -1.82 25.21 22.13
C GLY A 3 -1.17 24.30 21.10
N THR A 4 -1.59 23.05 21.12
CA THR A 4 -1.17 21.97 20.25
C THR A 4 -1.28 22.37 18.77
N VAL A 5 -0.13 22.40 18.10
CA VAL A 5 -0.03 22.49 16.64
C VAL A 5 -0.53 21.17 16.06
N MET A 6 -1.85 21.05 15.91
CA MET A 6 -2.51 20.07 15.05
C MET A 6 -3.16 20.85 13.89
N LEU A 7 -2.34 21.55 13.10
CA LEU A 7 -2.70 21.96 11.73
C LEU A 7 -2.79 20.66 10.92
N GLY A 8 -3.94 20.26 10.38
CA GLY A 8 -4.71 21.08 9.45
C GLY A 8 -4.71 20.47 8.04
N GLY A 9 -3.89 19.45 7.75
CA GLY A 9 -3.83 18.82 6.42
C GLY A 9 -5.19 18.28 5.93
N GLY A 10 -5.99 17.66 6.81
CA GLY A 10 -7.32 17.17 6.45
C GLY A 10 -8.38 18.25 6.23
N LYS A 11 -8.19 19.47 6.78
CA LYS A 11 -9.10 20.60 6.58
C LYS A 11 -8.81 21.34 5.28
N GLU A 12 -7.53 21.48 4.92
CA GLU A 12 -7.09 22.04 3.63
C GLU A 12 -7.53 21.15 2.45
N ILE A 13 -7.38 19.83 2.55
CA ILE A 13 -7.87 18.90 1.52
C ILE A 13 -9.40 19.01 1.35
N LYS A 14 -10.14 19.16 2.46
CA LYS A 14 -11.60 19.37 2.41
C LYS A 14 -12.02 20.70 1.82
N SER A 15 -11.25 21.78 2.00
CA SER A 15 -11.59 23.09 1.42
C SER A 15 -11.27 23.13 -0.09
N LEU A 16 -10.13 22.56 -0.51
CA LEU A 16 -9.74 22.45 -1.92
C LEU A 16 -10.74 21.59 -2.74
N LEU A 17 -11.19 20.45 -2.19
CA LEU A 17 -12.21 19.60 -2.80
C LEU A 17 -13.59 20.27 -2.94
N LYS A 18 -13.86 21.31 -2.13
CA LYS A 18 -15.14 22.03 -2.14
C LYS A 18 -15.13 23.24 -3.09
N SER A 19 -13.94 23.76 -3.40
CA SER A 19 -13.74 24.99 -4.17
C SER A 19 -13.47 24.74 -5.65
N GLU A 20 -12.89 23.61 -6.03
CA GLU A 20 -12.84 23.17 -7.43
C GLU A 20 -13.95 22.16 -7.71
N LYS A 21 -14.63 22.30 -8.85
CA LYS A 21 -15.46 21.23 -9.42
C LYS A 21 -14.55 20.07 -9.83
N VAL A 22 -14.03 19.33 -8.86
CA VAL A 22 -13.19 18.17 -9.12
C VAL A 22 -14.06 17.19 -9.90
N SER A 23 -13.68 16.97 -11.16
CA SER A 23 -14.41 16.09 -12.06
C SER A 23 -14.52 14.70 -11.40
N PRO A 24 -15.71 14.07 -11.39
CA PRO A 24 -15.86 12.69 -10.92
C PRO A 24 -14.84 11.74 -11.56
N VAL A 25 -14.46 12.00 -12.81
CA VAL A 25 -13.40 11.26 -13.53
C VAL A 25 -12.04 11.42 -12.85
N ALA A 26 -11.67 12.63 -12.43
CA ALA A 26 -10.41 12.89 -11.74
C ALA A 26 -10.34 12.17 -10.38
N LEU A 27 -11.46 12.11 -9.65
CA LEU A 27 -11.55 11.36 -8.40
C LEU A 27 -11.37 9.85 -8.63
N VAL A 28 -12.02 9.28 -9.65
CA VAL A 28 -11.87 7.85 -9.97
C VAL A 28 -10.43 7.52 -10.37
N VAL A 29 -9.80 8.37 -11.21
CA VAL A 29 -8.39 8.20 -11.59
C VAL A 29 -7.48 8.26 -10.36
N MET A 30 -7.71 9.23 -9.46
CA MET A 30 -6.95 9.34 -8.21
C MET A 30 -7.08 8.08 -7.34
N LEU A 31 -8.29 7.52 -7.23
CA LEU A 31 -8.51 6.27 -6.49
C LEU A 31 -7.79 5.08 -7.13
N ILE A 32 -7.80 4.97 -8.46
CA ILE A 32 -7.07 3.94 -9.18
C ILE A 32 -5.56 4.09 -8.94
N VAL A 33 -5.02 5.31 -8.99
CA VAL A 33 -3.60 5.57 -8.71
C VAL A 33 -3.23 5.18 -7.29
N LEU A 34 -4.05 5.56 -6.30
CA LEU A 34 -3.84 5.16 -4.90
C LEU A 34 -3.91 3.64 -4.73
N PHE A 35 -4.80 2.97 -5.46
CA PHE A 35 -4.91 1.51 -5.44
C PHE A 35 -3.66 0.84 -6.02
N LEU A 36 -3.14 1.32 -7.15
CA LEU A 36 -1.90 0.81 -7.74
C LEU A 36 -0.69 1.06 -6.82
N LEU A 37 -0.61 2.24 -6.19
CA LEU A 37 0.40 2.53 -5.18
C LEU A 37 0.34 1.55 -4.01
N ARG A 38 -0.87 1.21 -3.54
CA ARG A 38 -1.06 0.21 -2.48
C ARG A 38 -0.51 -1.15 -2.89
N ALA A 39 -0.83 -1.62 -4.10
CA ALA A 39 -0.28 -2.88 -4.62
C ALA A 39 1.25 -2.85 -4.71
N MET A 40 1.82 -1.72 -5.12
CA MET A 40 3.27 -1.54 -5.19
C MET A 40 3.94 -1.58 -3.81
N ILE A 41 3.32 -0.97 -2.80
CA ILE A 41 3.78 -1.05 -1.40
C ILE A 41 3.73 -2.49 -0.89
N VAL A 42 2.66 -3.23 -1.20
CA VAL A 42 2.52 -4.64 -0.82
C VAL A 42 3.61 -5.50 -1.47
N GLN A 43 3.86 -5.31 -2.76
CA GLN A 43 4.94 -5.99 -3.47
C GLN A 43 6.30 -5.71 -2.81
N PHE A 44 6.60 -4.44 -2.56
CA PHE A 44 7.85 -4.02 -1.94
C PHE A 44 8.02 -4.57 -0.53
N ALA A 45 6.96 -4.51 0.28
CA ALA A 45 6.96 -5.00 1.65
C ALA A 45 7.19 -6.52 1.68
N TYR A 46 6.47 -7.28 0.85
CA TYR A 46 6.65 -8.72 0.76
C TYR A 46 8.09 -9.06 0.32
N ASN A 47 8.57 -8.46 -0.76
CA ASN A 47 9.91 -8.72 -1.29
C ASN A 47 11.04 -8.29 -0.35
N SER A 48 10.80 -7.32 0.54
CA SER A 48 11.79 -6.87 1.53
C SER A 48 11.77 -7.70 2.83
N VAL A 49 10.60 -8.18 3.24
CA VAL A 49 10.41 -8.85 4.53
C VAL A 49 10.55 -10.37 4.40
N ALA A 50 9.94 -10.98 3.38
CA ALA A 50 9.96 -12.42 3.18
C ALA A 50 11.36 -13.05 3.11
N PRO A 51 12.36 -12.50 2.39
CA PRO A 51 13.70 -13.10 2.37
C PRO A 51 14.40 -13.03 3.73
N LYS A 52 14.13 -11.99 4.53
CA LYS A 52 14.67 -11.86 5.89
C LYS A 52 14.04 -12.86 6.84
N LEU A 53 12.74 -13.14 6.69
CA LEU A 53 12.04 -14.15 7.47
C LEU A 53 12.51 -15.56 7.13
N ILE A 54 12.65 -15.88 5.85
CA ILE A 54 13.12 -17.20 5.37
C ILE A 54 14.59 -17.42 5.76
N GLY A 55 15.44 -16.40 5.63
CA GLY A 55 16.84 -16.46 6.04
C GLY A 55 17.04 -16.64 7.55
N ASN A 56 16.13 -16.10 8.37
CA ASN A 56 16.16 -16.26 9.83
C ASN A 56 15.52 -17.55 10.33
N TRP A 57 14.83 -18.32 9.48
CA TRP A 57 14.32 -19.63 9.88
C TRP A 57 15.46 -20.64 9.93
N SER A 58 15.93 -20.95 11.15
CA SER A 58 17.04 -21.87 11.41
C SER A 58 16.77 -23.33 11.03
N SER A 59 15.54 -23.67 10.66
CA SER A 59 15.09 -25.03 10.34
C SER A 59 15.07 -25.35 8.84
N VAL A 60 15.32 -24.37 7.96
CA VAL A 60 15.28 -24.56 6.51
C VAL A 60 16.70 -24.72 5.99
N SER A 61 17.01 -25.93 5.50
CA SER A 61 18.30 -26.31 4.92
C SER A 61 18.68 -25.32 3.80
N ASP A 62 19.96 -24.93 3.68
CA ASP A 62 20.45 -23.93 2.71
C ASP A 62 20.05 -24.21 1.24
N LYS A 63 19.72 -25.47 0.93
CA LYS A 63 19.28 -25.90 -0.41
C LYS A 63 17.83 -25.54 -0.74
N ASP A 64 17.00 -25.23 0.26
CA ASP A 64 15.56 -24.91 0.10
C ASP A 64 15.25 -23.42 0.29
N ARG A 65 16.28 -22.58 0.48
CA ARG A 65 16.16 -21.11 0.63
C ARG A 65 15.94 -20.38 -0.71
N LYS A 66 15.15 -20.96 -1.62
CA LYS A 66 14.77 -20.28 -2.86
C LYS A 66 13.61 -19.33 -2.56
N PHE A 67 13.95 -18.07 -2.31
CA PHE A 67 12.97 -17.00 -2.22
C PHE A 67 12.58 -16.53 -3.62
N ASP A 68 11.34 -16.81 -4.02
CA ASP A 68 10.76 -16.25 -5.22
C ASP A 68 10.07 -14.93 -4.89
N SER A 69 10.51 -13.87 -5.57
CA SER A 69 9.96 -12.53 -5.39
C SER A 69 8.56 -12.43 -5.98
N LEU A 70 7.66 -11.75 -5.26
CA LEU A 70 6.31 -11.47 -5.73
C LEU A 70 6.37 -10.53 -6.94
N THR A 71 5.74 -10.95 -8.04
CA THR A 71 5.54 -10.10 -9.20
C THR A 71 4.45 -9.07 -8.92
N PHE A 72 4.41 -7.99 -9.72
CA PHE A 72 3.40 -6.94 -9.55
C PHE A 72 1.97 -7.49 -9.72
N ASN A 73 1.77 -8.39 -10.69
CA ASN A 73 0.47 -9.01 -10.94
C ASN A 73 -0.02 -9.83 -9.74
N GLU A 74 0.88 -10.60 -9.12
CA GLU A 74 0.57 -11.38 -7.91
C GLU A 74 0.30 -10.46 -6.71
N ALA A 75 1.09 -9.39 -6.55
CA ALA A 75 0.87 -8.38 -5.51
C ALA A 75 -0.48 -7.67 -5.68
N LEU A 76 -0.88 -7.39 -6.91
CA LEU A 76 -2.16 -6.77 -7.23
C LEU A 76 -3.32 -7.72 -6.91
N LEU A 77 -3.24 -8.98 -7.36
CA LEU A 77 -4.24 -10.00 -7.02
C LEU A 77 -4.35 -10.23 -5.51
N PHE A 78 -3.22 -10.30 -4.80
CA PHE A 78 -3.19 -10.42 -3.35
C PHE A 78 -3.81 -9.19 -2.67
N THR A 79 -3.52 -8.00 -3.17
CA THR A 79 -4.11 -6.74 -2.66
C THR A 79 -5.63 -6.70 -2.89
N ILE A 80 -6.11 -7.18 -4.04
CA ILE A 80 -7.55 -7.34 -4.31
C ILE A 80 -8.16 -8.34 -3.33
N LEU A 81 -7.55 -9.52 -3.18
CA LEU A 81 -8.04 -10.58 -2.29
C LEU A 81 -8.19 -10.09 -0.84
N ILE A 82 -7.16 -9.44 -0.31
CA ILE A 82 -7.19 -8.86 1.05
C ILE A 82 -8.24 -7.75 1.15
N SER A 83 -8.43 -6.97 0.08
CA SER A 83 -9.46 -5.94 0.03
C SER A 83 -10.89 -6.51 -0.08
N PHE A 84 -11.09 -7.81 -0.31
CA PHE A 84 -12.40 -8.45 -0.20
C PHE A 84 -12.59 -9.19 1.13
N LEU A 85 -11.50 -9.59 1.78
CA LEU A 85 -11.54 -10.35 3.04
C LEU A 85 -11.73 -9.47 4.29
N PHE A 86 -11.22 -8.24 4.26
CA PHE A 86 -11.13 -7.37 5.45
C PHE A 86 -11.81 -6.01 5.26
N ILE A 87 -12.63 -5.87 4.22
CA ILE A 87 -13.48 -4.71 3.89
C ILE A 87 -14.92 -5.20 3.89
#